data_AF-A0A8R1EEI4-F1
#
_entry.id   AF-A0A8R1EEI4-F1
#
_cell.length_a   1.000
_cell.length_b   1.000
_cell.length_c   1.000
_cell.angle_alpha   90.00
_cell.angle_beta   90.00
_cell.angle_gamma   90.00
#
_symmetry.space_group_name_H-M   'P 1'
#
loop_
_entity.id
_entity.type
_entity.pdbx_description
1 polymer ?
#
loop_
_entity_poly.entity_id
_entity_poly.type
_entity_poly.pdbx_seq_one_letter_code
_entity_poly.pdbx_strand_id
1 'polypeptide(L)'
;VRPNSVSILWSLPQYIIITLGEVLLSVTGLEFAYSQAAPNMKSVLTAMWLLTVFAGNLIDMMISGTRLIPHPALEFFFYSILMVIVMGVFILLAMQYTYVEEQDESDTVSDTEKKGVVVALTEIESGSPDKKE
;
A
#
# COMPACT_ATOMS: atom_id res chain seq x y z
N VAL A 1 -29.03 -34.44 8.40
CA VAL A 1 -28.06 -33.52 7.78
C VAL A 1 -28.24 -33.55 6.28
N ARG A 2 -28.69 -32.46 5.65
CA ARG A 2 -28.78 -32.40 4.18
C ARG A 2 -27.37 -32.02 3.68
N PRO A 3 -26.70 -32.82 2.84
CA PRO A 3 -25.44 -32.42 2.26
C PRO A 3 -25.73 -31.30 1.27
N ASN A 4 -25.41 -30.06 1.65
CA ASN A 4 -25.38 -28.97 0.70
C ASN A 4 -24.06 -29.08 -0.06
N SER A 5 -24.08 -29.81 -1.17
CA SER A 5 -22.93 -29.96 -2.07
C SER A 5 -22.77 -28.69 -2.90
N VAL A 6 -22.41 -27.58 -2.28
CA VAL A 6 -21.83 -26.46 -3.02
C VAL A 6 -20.45 -26.93 -3.41
N SER A 7 -20.24 -27.20 -4.70
CA SER A 7 -18.91 -27.53 -5.22
C SER A 7 -17.92 -26.45 -4.80
N ILE A 8 -16.76 -26.84 -4.26
CA ILE A 8 -15.63 -25.95 -3.97
C ILE A 8 -15.27 -25.08 -5.19
N LEU A 9 -15.57 -25.58 -6.40
CA LEU A 9 -15.42 -24.90 -7.68
C LEU A 9 -16.24 -23.61 -7.79
N TRP A 10 -17.32 -23.46 -7.02
CA TRP A 10 -18.14 -22.24 -7.01
C TRP A 10 -17.53 -21.10 -6.18
N SER A 11 -16.60 -21.40 -5.26
CA SER A 11 -15.85 -20.36 -4.54
C SER A 11 -14.69 -19.79 -5.37
N LEU A 12 -14.22 -20.54 -6.38
CA LEU A 12 -13.14 -20.13 -7.28
C LEU A 12 -13.36 -18.75 -7.94
N PRO A 13 -14.52 -18.45 -8.57
CA PRO A 13 -14.75 -17.14 -9.18
C PRO A 13 -14.68 -16.00 -8.17
N GLN A 14 -15.15 -16.21 -6.93
CA GLN A 14 -15.09 -15.19 -5.89
C GLN A 14 -13.64 -14.87 -5.51
N TYR A 15 -12.79 -15.89 -5.33
CA TYR A 15 -11.37 -15.67 -5.04
C TYR A 15 -10.66 -14.94 -6.18
N ILE A 16 -10.92 -15.32 -7.43
CA ILE A 16 -10.32 -14.65 -8.60
C ILE A 16 -10.69 -13.16 -8.61
N ILE A 17 -11.97 -12.83 -8.42
CA ILE A 17 -12.43 -11.43 -8.44
C ILE A 17 -11.80 -10.62 -7.30
N ILE A 18 -11.75 -11.17 -6.08
CA ILE A 18 -11.16 -10.48 -4.92
C ILE A 18 -9.65 -10.25 -5.15
N THR A 19 -8.91 -11.28 -5.56
CA THR A 19 -7.46 -11.15 -5.80
C THR A 19 -7.16 -10.18 -6.94
N LEU A 20 -7.95 -10.18 -8.01
CA LEU A 20 -7.81 -9.18 -9.08
C LEU A 20 -8.06 -7.76 -8.56
N GLY A 21 -9.13 -7.55 -7.78
CA GLY A 21 -9.41 -6.26 -7.16
C GLY A 21 -8.31 -5.79 -6.21
N GLU A 22 -7.77 -6.70 -5.41
CA GLU A 22 -6.65 -6.42 -4.50
C GLU A 22 -5.40 -6.00 -5.26
N VAL A 23 -4.99 -6.73 -6.29
CA VAL A 23 -3.81 -6.38 -7.10
C VAL A 23 -4.03 -5.05 -7.82
N LEU A 24 -5.20 -4.85 -8.42
CA LEU A 24 -5.53 -3.64 -9.18
C LEU A 24 -5.70 -2.40 -8.31
N LEU A 25 -5.92 -2.52 -7.00
CA LEU A 25 -6.03 -1.38 -6.09
C LEU A 25 -4.75 -1.17 -5.27
N SER A 26 -4.16 -2.25 -4.78
CA SER A 26 -3.01 -2.21 -3.88
C SER A 26 -1.69 -1.96 -4.63
N VAL A 27 -1.44 -2.70 -5.71
CA VAL A 27 -0.16 -2.57 -6.44
C VAL A 27 -0.13 -1.26 -7.23
N THR A 28 -1.19 -0.97 -7.99
CA THR A 28 -1.27 0.24 -8.81
C THR A 28 -1.38 1.51 -7.95
N GLY A 29 -2.11 1.47 -6.83
CA GLY A 29 -2.26 2.63 -5.93
C GLY A 29 -0.95 2.98 -5.25
N LEU A 30 -0.17 1.96 -4.88
CA LEU A 30 1.14 2.15 -4.29
C LEU A 30 2.17 2.62 -5.35
N GLU A 31 2.11 2.09 -6.56
CA GLU A 31 2.92 2.52 -7.71
C GLU A 31 2.66 4.00 -8.06
N PHE A 32 1.38 4.40 -8.09
CA PHE A 32 0.99 5.80 -8.26
C PHE A 32 1.50 6.68 -7.12
N ALA A 33 1.33 6.25 -5.86
CA ALA A 33 1.81 6.98 -4.69
C ALA A 33 3.35 7.13 -4.68
N TYR A 34 4.09 6.13 -5.17
CA TYR A 34 5.54 6.24 -5.33
C TYR A 34 5.92 7.20 -6.47
N SER A 35 5.19 7.20 -7.58
CA SER A 35 5.45 8.15 -8.68
C SER A 35 5.21 9.62 -8.30
N GLN A 36 4.36 9.86 -7.30
CA GLN A 36 3.96 11.20 -6.86
C GLN A 36 4.69 11.67 -5.59
N ALA A 37 5.62 10.87 -5.04
CA ALA A 37 6.26 11.17 -3.76
C ALA A 37 7.76 11.35 -3.84
N ALA A 38 8.27 12.25 -3.00
CA ALA A 38 9.70 12.52 -2.90
C ALA A 38 10.49 11.22 -2.58
N PRO A 39 11.65 11.00 -3.22
CA PRO A 39 12.38 9.72 -3.25
C PRO A 39 12.85 9.19 -1.89
N ASN A 40 12.90 10.05 -0.87
CA ASN A 40 13.25 9.66 0.50
C ASN A 40 12.06 9.12 1.32
N MET A 41 10.84 9.10 0.78
CA MET A 41 9.62 8.75 1.52
C MET A 41 9.01 7.39 1.17
N LYS A 42 9.65 6.60 0.30
CA LYS A 42 9.13 5.27 -0.12
C LYS A 42 8.78 4.37 1.06
N SER A 43 9.69 4.26 2.05
CA SER A 43 9.48 3.45 3.26
C SER A 43 8.30 3.95 4.12
N VAL A 44 8.13 5.26 4.24
CA VAL A 44 7.02 5.87 4.99
C VAL A 44 5.69 5.61 4.29
N LEU A 45 5.64 5.70 2.96
CA LEU A 45 4.45 5.38 2.18
C LEU A 45 4.05 3.92 2.31
N THR A 46 5.02 2.99 2.22
CA THR A 46 4.75 1.57 2.49
C THR A 46 4.21 1.37 3.91
N ALA A 47 4.81 2.03 4.91
CA ALA A 47 4.36 1.93 6.30
C ALA A 47 2.93 2.49 6.50
N MET A 48 2.61 3.62 5.86
CA MET A 48 1.26 4.21 5.88
C MET A 48 0.23 3.34 5.15
N TRP A 49 0.65 2.68 4.08
CA TRP A 49 -0.16 1.69 3.38
C TRP A 49 -0.50 0.51 4.29
N LEU A 50 0.52 -0.09 4.94
CA LEU A 50 0.32 -1.19 5.90
C LEU A 50 -0.53 -0.76 7.11
N LEU A 51 -0.37 0.47 7.58
CA LEU A 51 -1.18 1.03 8.66
C LEU A 51 -2.66 1.08 8.28
N THR A 52 -2.96 1.42 7.03
CA THR A 52 -4.33 1.44 6.51
C THR A 52 -4.92 0.03 6.45
N VAL A 53 -4.14 -0.95 5.97
CA VAL A 53 -4.54 -2.38 5.98
C VAL A 53 -4.80 -2.87 7.41
N PHE A 54 -3.93 -2.51 8.36
CA PHE A 54 -4.12 -2.83 9.77
C PHE A 54 -5.41 -2.22 10.33
N ALA A 55 -5.68 -0.95 10.03
CA ALA A 55 -6.91 -0.28 10.46
C ALA A 55 -8.17 -0.95 9.88
N GLY A 56 -8.14 -1.37 8.61
CA GLY A 56 -9.22 -2.14 7.99
C GLY A 56 -9.47 -3.47 8.70
N ASN A 57 -8.42 -4.23 8.96
CA ASN A 57 -8.51 -5.49 9.70
C ASN A 57 -9.00 -5.30 11.14
N LEU A 58 -8.62 -4.19 11.79
CA LEU A 58 -9.08 -3.86 13.14
C LEU A 58 -10.59 -3.58 13.16
N ILE A 59 -11.10 -2.86 12.15
CA ILE A 59 -12.54 -2.59 11.99
C ILE A 59 -13.29 -3.91 11.77
N ASP A 60 -12.81 -4.77 10.87
CA ASP A 60 -13.41 -6.09 10.63
C ASP A 60 -13.46 -6.96 11.89
N MET A 61 -12.33 -7.02 12.63
CA MET A 61 -12.25 -7.73 13.89
C MET A 61 -13.23 -7.17 14.93
N MET A 62 -13.40 -5.85 15.02
CA MET A 62 -14.35 -5.26 15.95
C MET A 62 -15.78 -5.67 15.62
N ILE A 63 -16.17 -5.69 14.33
CA ILE A 63 -17.52 -6.04 13.90
C ILE A 63 -17.79 -7.53 14.07
N SER A 64 -16.90 -8.38 13.56
CA SER A 64 -17.03 -9.84 13.59
C SER A 64 -16.80 -10.41 15.00
N GLY A 65 -15.81 -9.87 15.73
CA GLY A 65 -15.40 -10.36 17.05
C GLY A 65 -16.39 -10.05 18.17
N THR A 66 -17.14 -8.96 18.07
CA THR A 66 -18.12 -8.59 19.10
C THR A 66 -19.47 -9.30 18.94
N ARG A 67 -19.69 -10.03 17.83
CA ARG A 67 -20.98 -10.70 17.49
C ARG A 67 -22.19 -9.81 17.77
N LEU A 68 -22.06 -8.50 17.49
CA LEU A 68 -23.11 -7.53 17.79
C LEU A 68 -24.40 -7.82 17.01
N ILE A 69 -24.30 -8.51 15.87
CA ILE A 69 -25.43 -8.90 15.04
C ILE A 69 -25.55 -10.43 15.03
N PRO A 70 -26.59 -11.03 15.61
CA PRO A 70 -26.78 -12.48 15.62
C PRO A 70 -27.18 -13.09 14.26
N HIS A 71 -27.26 -12.28 13.19
CA HIS A 71 -27.67 -12.72 11.86
C HIS A 71 -26.60 -12.41 10.80
N PRO A 72 -25.96 -13.44 10.20
CA PRO A 72 -24.92 -13.27 9.17
C PRO A 72 -25.37 -12.43 7.96
N ALA A 73 -26.67 -12.44 7.64
CA ALA A 73 -27.21 -11.62 6.57
C ALA A 73 -27.05 -10.11 6.81
N LEU A 74 -27.22 -9.65 8.06
CA LEU A 74 -27.12 -8.23 8.38
C LEU A 74 -25.65 -7.76 8.38
N GLU A 75 -24.71 -8.63 8.76
CA GLU A 75 -23.28 -8.35 8.64
C GLU A 75 -22.90 -8.07 7.18
N PHE A 76 -23.38 -8.89 6.23
CA PHE A 76 -23.14 -8.64 4.79
C PHE A 76 -23.74 -7.32 4.30
N PHE A 77 -24.93 -6.94 4.78
CA PHE A 77 -25.51 -5.64 4.44
C PHE A 77 -24.71 -4.48 5.02
N PHE A 78 -24.22 -4.60 6.25
CA PHE A 78 -23.35 -3.60 6.87
C PHE A 78 -22.05 -3.40 6.08
N TYR A 79 -21.37 -4.50 5.71
CA TYR A 79 -20.17 -4.44 4.87
C TYR A 79 -20.45 -3.85 3.49
N SER A 80 -21.60 -4.17 2.90
CA SER A 80 -22.01 -3.62 1.60
C SER A 80 -22.21 -2.10 1.66
N ILE A 81 -22.87 -1.60 2.71
CA ILE A 81 -23.05 -0.15 2.93
C ILE A 81 -21.69 0.52 3.14
N LEU A 82 -20.81 -0.09 3.93
CA LEU A 82 -19.46 0.41 4.16
C LEU A 82 -18.66 0.51 2.84
N MET A 83 -18.76 -0.49 1.97
CA MET A 83 -18.13 -0.48 0.64
C MET A 83 -18.66 0.62 -0.27
N VAL A 84 -19.97 0.89 -0.24
CA VAL A 84 -20.55 2.01 -1.02
C VAL A 84 -20.02 3.36 -0.52
N ILE A 85 -19.86 3.54 0.79
CA ILE A 85 -19.28 4.75 1.36
C ILE A 85 -17.82 4.91 0.92
N VAL A 86 -17.01 3.85 1.04
CA VAL A 86 -15.60 3.86 0.60
C VAL A 86 -15.50 4.21 -0.88
N MET A 87 -16.31 3.57 -1.73
CA MET A 87 -16.38 3.88 -3.16
C MET A 87 -16.78 5.34 -3.42
N GLY A 88 -17.75 5.87 -2.67
CA GLY A 88 -18.15 7.28 -2.76
C GLY A 88 -17.01 8.23 -2.41
N VAL A 89 -16.26 7.96 -1.34
CA VAL A 89 -15.09 8.76 -0.96
C VAL A 89 -14.01 8.71 -2.05
N PHE A 90 -13.72 7.53 -2.60
CA PHE A 90 -12.76 7.40 -3.70
C PHE A 90 -13.17 8.18 -4.95
N ILE A 91 -14.46 8.16 -5.31
CA ILE A 91 -14.98 8.93 -6.45
C ILE A 91 -14.83 10.43 -6.20
N LEU A 92 -15.16 10.92 -5.00
CA LEU A 92 -14.99 12.34 -4.65
C LEU A 92 -13.53 12.77 -4.71
N LEU A 93 -12.61 11.97 -4.17
CA LEU A 93 -11.17 12.23 -4.24
C LEU A 93 -10.65 12.23 -5.68
N ALA A 94 -11.13 11.32 -6.53
CA ALA A 94 -10.77 11.27 -7.94
C ALA A 94 -11.26 12.50 -8.71
N MET A 95 -12.45 13.02 -8.40
CA MET A 95 -12.96 14.24 -9.04
C MET A 95 -12.18 15.51 -8.65
N GLN A 96 -11.54 15.52 -7.48
CA GLN A 96 -10.78 16.67 -6.99
C GLN A 96 -9.26 16.55 -7.26
N TYR A 97 -8.82 15.56 -8.04
CA TYR A 97 -7.41 15.30 -8.26
C TYR A 97 -6.84 16.16 -9.41
N THR A 98 -6.07 17.19 -9.04
CA THR A 98 -5.19 17.93 -9.97
C THR A 98 -3.85 17.18 -10.06
N TYR A 99 -3.48 16.73 -11.26
CA TYR A 99 -2.19 16.10 -11.54
C TYR A 99 -1.03 17.09 -11.31
N VAL A 100 -0.05 16.68 -10.51
CA VAL A 100 1.24 17.38 -10.39
C VAL A 100 2.25 16.64 -11.27
N GLU A 101 2.99 17.40 -12.09
CA GLU A 101 3.95 16.91 -13.09
C GLU A 101 5.06 16.06 -12.50
N GLU A 102 5.49 15.07 -13.30
CA GLU A 102 6.47 14.03 -13.02
C GLU A 102 7.80 14.64 -12.52
N GLN A 103 8.24 14.25 -11.33
CA GLN A 103 9.62 14.45 -10.91
C GLN A 103 10.35 13.11 -11.08
N ASP A 104 11.06 12.99 -12.21
CA ASP A 104 11.85 11.83 -12.58
C ASP A 104 12.74 11.34 -11.44
N GLU A 105 12.63 10.05 -11.11
CA GLU A 105 13.45 9.33 -10.13
C GLU A 105 14.96 9.34 -10.46
N SER A 106 15.38 9.86 -11.61
CA SER A 106 16.79 9.93 -12.03
C SER A 106 17.67 10.82 -11.17
N ASP A 107 17.09 11.83 -10.50
CA ASP A 107 17.91 12.87 -9.85
C ASP A 107 18.46 12.44 -8.48
N THR A 108 17.79 11.52 -7.79
CA THR A 108 18.14 11.21 -6.38
C THR A 108 19.04 10.01 -6.17
N VAL A 109 19.10 9.11 -7.17
CA VAL A 109 20.16 8.10 -7.23
C VAL A 109 21.49 8.78 -7.55
N SER A 110 21.50 9.78 -8.45
CA SER A 110 22.71 10.58 -8.76
C SER A 110 23.27 11.27 -7.52
N ASP A 111 22.43 11.88 -6.68
CA ASP A 111 22.91 12.62 -5.50
C ASP A 111 23.39 11.70 -4.36
N THR A 112 22.79 10.51 -4.23
CA THR A 112 23.22 9.51 -3.23
C THR A 112 24.52 8.83 -3.65
N GLU A 113 24.68 8.52 -4.94
CA GLU A 113 25.91 7.95 -5.50
C GLU A 113 27.06 8.98 -5.45
N LYS A 114 26.80 10.24 -5.81
CA LYS A 114 27.79 11.32 -5.69
C LYS A 114 28.23 11.55 -4.24
N LYS A 115 27.31 11.54 -3.27
CA LYS A 115 27.67 11.64 -1.84
C LYS A 115 28.51 10.44 -1.39
N GLY A 116 28.13 9.22 -1.77
CA GLY A 116 28.88 8.01 -1.43
C GLY A 116 30.30 8.02 -1.99
N VAL A 117 30.46 8.43 -3.25
CA VAL A 117 31.77 8.55 -3.91
C VAL A 117 32.62 9.66 -3.28
N VAL A 118 32.06 10.84 -2.99
CA VAL A 118 32.80 11.95 -2.36
C VAL A 118 33.26 11.59 -0.95
N VAL A 119 32.44 10.89 -0.16
CA VAL A 119 32.83 10.40 1.17
C VAL A 119 33.94 9.36 1.08
N ALA A 120 33.83 8.40 0.14
CA ALA A 120 34.87 7.40 -0.07
C ALA A 120 36.21 8.02 -0.53
N LEU A 121 36.18 9.02 -1.41
CA LEU A 121 37.38 9.75 -1.83
C LEU A 121 37.99 10.57 -0.69
N THR A 122 37.17 11.17 0.17
CA THR A 122 37.64 11.90 1.36
C THR A 122 38.31 10.98 2.37
N GLU A 123 37.82 9.75 2.51
CA GLU A 123 38.40 8.74 3.41
C GLU A 123 39.70 8.13 2.86
N ILE A 124 39.82 8.01 1.53
CA ILE A 124 41.06 7.60 0.85
C ILE A 124 42.13 8.71 0.95
N GLU A 125 41.76 9.99 0.83
CA GLU A 125 42.70 11.11 0.95
C GLU A 125 43.14 11.35 2.41
N SER A 126 42.30 11.00 3.38
CA SER A 126 42.65 11.04 4.81
C SER A 126 43.48 9.84 5.29
N GLY A 127 43.63 8.78 4.48
CA GLY A 127 44.16 7.48 4.89
C GLY A 127 45.36 6.99 4.07
N SER A 128 46.52 7.65 4.18
CA SER A 128 47.91 7.10 4.07
C SER A 128 48.86 7.98 3.22
N PRO A 129 50.16 8.12 3.57
CA PRO A 129 50.77 8.29 4.89
C PRO A 129 51.80 9.44 4.89
N ASP A 130 51.87 10.28 5.93
CA ASP A 130 53.14 10.95 6.28
C ASP A 130 53.72 10.32 7.55
N LYS A 131 54.40 9.20 7.32
CA LYS A 131 55.58 8.81 8.10
C LYS A 131 56.72 8.78 7.11
N LYS A 132 57.50 9.87 6.96
CA LYS A 132 58.98 9.87 6.97
C LYS A 132 59.50 11.31 7.20
N GLU A 133 59.85 11.63 8.45
CA GLU A 133 61.19 12.12 8.90
C GLU A 133 61.19 12.31 10.42
#